data_AF-A0A1I7YUX6-F1
#
_entry.id   AF-A0A1I7YUX6-F1
#
_cell.length_a   1.000
_cell.length_b   1.000
_cell.length_c   1.000
_cell.angle_alpha   90.00
_cell.angle_beta   90.00
_cell.angle_gamma   90.00
#
_symmetry.space_group_name_H-M   'P 1'
#
loop_
_entity.id
_entity.type
_entity.pdbx_description
1 polymer ?
#
loop_
_entity_poly.entity_id
_entity_poly.type
_entity_poly.pdbx_seq_one_letter_code
_entity_poly.pdbx_strand_id
1 'polypeptide(L)'
;MGTFSDPDSQQYTWKNFSHVEFVTFLEEKAHVPKNKVIDALFLDIEYAEYSMLDYFYLDGKLDLAEYTICQWNGEFHAPDENQKAVFGKFMKRIVKEERYLLIILVYMGHWRTYFVNVADQRCFDRYVKGRI
;
A
#
# COMPACT_ATOMS: atom_id res chain seq x y z
N MET A 1 -7.91 -10.08 16.26
CA MET A 1 -8.34 -11.42 15.79
C MET A 1 -8.59 -11.32 14.31
N GLY A 2 -8.17 -12.32 13.54
CA GLY A 2 -8.43 -12.38 12.10
C GLY A 2 -8.70 -13.82 11.68
N THR A 3 -9.26 -13.97 10.49
CA THR A 3 -9.43 -15.28 9.84
C THR A 3 -8.17 -15.64 9.08
N PHE A 4 -7.69 -16.86 9.25
CA PHE A 4 -6.53 -17.39 8.51
C PHE A 4 -6.90 -18.69 7.85
N SER A 5 -6.57 -18.82 6.57
CA SER A 5 -6.74 -20.06 5.83
C SER A 5 -5.62 -21.03 6.17
N ASP A 6 -6.00 -22.18 6.74
CA ASP A 6 -5.07 -23.29 6.90
C ASP A 6 -4.63 -23.78 5.50
N PRO A 7 -3.33 -23.73 5.17
CA PRO A 7 -2.85 -24.07 3.83
C PRO A 7 -3.13 -25.53 3.43
N ASP A 8 -3.32 -26.44 4.39
CA ASP A 8 -3.56 -27.85 4.10
C ASP A 8 -5.06 -28.15 3.93
N SER A 9 -5.92 -27.49 4.70
CA SER A 9 -7.37 -27.75 4.71
C SER A 9 -8.21 -26.69 4.00
N GLN A 10 -7.62 -25.55 3.65
CA GLN A 10 -8.28 -24.33 3.14
C GLN A 10 -9.41 -23.81 4.03
N GLN A 11 -9.47 -24.27 5.29
CA GLN A 11 -10.48 -23.81 6.24
C GLN A 11 -10.01 -22.54 6.95
N TYR A 12 -10.90 -21.57 7.05
CA TYR A 12 -10.66 -20.35 7.80
C TYR A 12 -10.86 -20.61 9.29
N THR A 13 -9.80 -20.38 10.07
CA THR A 13 -9.86 -20.44 11.54
C THR A 13 -9.60 -19.07 12.15
N TRP A 14 -10.26 -18.79 13.27
CA TRP A 14 -9.98 -17.61 14.06
C TRP A 14 -8.67 -17.79 14.81
N LYS A 15 -7.75 -16.85 14.59
CA LYS A 15 -6.44 -16.84 15.23
C LYS A 15 -6.18 -15.46 15.82
N ASN A 16 -5.43 -15.45 16.92
CA ASN A 16 -4.87 -14.24 17.48
C ASN A 16 -3.56 -13.94 16.76
N PHE A 17 -3.48 -12.74 16.18
CA PHE A 17 -2.28 -12.24 15.53
C PHE A 17 -1.76 -11.03 16.31
N SER A 18 -0.45 -11.03 16.56
CA SER A 18 0.25 -9.84 17.00
C SER A 18 0.34 -8.88 15.83
N HIS A 19 -0.09 -7.64 16.05
CA HIS A 19 0.06 -6.59 15.05
C HIS A 19 1.41 -5.93 15.27
N VAL A 20 2.12 -5.67 14.18
CA VAL A 20 3.38 -4.94 14.17
C VAL A 20 3.17 -3.70 13.30
N GLU A 21 3.64 -2.55 13.76
CA GLU A 21 3.61 -1.33 12.97
C GLU A 21 4.43 -1.53 11.67
N PHE A 22 3.99 -0.94 10.56
CA PHE A 22 4.48 -1.33 9.24
C PHE A 22 5.95 -1.01 9.00
N VAL A 23 6.44 0.17 9.40
CA VAL A 23 7.86 0.52 9.31
C VAL A 23 8.70 -0.43 10.17
N THR A 24 8.23 -0.69 11.39
CA THR A 24 8.86 -1.65 12.32
C THR A 24 8.93 -3.05 11.71
N PHE A 25 7.89 -3.48 10.99
CA PHE A 25 7.89 -4.74 10.27
C PHE A 25 8.96 -4.76 9.17
N LEU A 26 9.05 -3.71 8.35
CA LEU A 26 10.05 -3.61 7.29
C LEU A 26 11.47 -3.70 7.86
N GLU A 27 11.74 -2.99 8.95
CA GLU A 27 13.06 -2.91 9.58
C GLU A 27 13.44 -4.19 10.34
N GLU A 28 12.58 -4.63 11.26
CA GLU A 28 12.94 -5.65 12.25
C GLU A 28 12.54 -7.07 11.85
N LYS A 29 11.51 -7.22 11.00
CA LYS A 29 10.99 -8.56 10.63
C LYS A 29 11.40 -8.95 9.23
N ALA A 30 11.25 -8.03 8.27
CA ALA A 30 11.61 -8.27 6.88
C ALA A 30 13.07 -7.89 6.55
N HIS A 31 13.74 -7.15 7.46
CA HIS A 31 15.12 -6.69 7.28
C HIS A 31 15.36 -5.98 5.95
N VAL A 32 14.40 -5.16 5.52
CA VAL A 32 14.51 -4.38 4.29
C VAL A 32 15.52 -3.26 4.51
N PRO A 33 16.57 -3.13 3.69
CA PRO A 33 17.53 -2.05 3.85
C PRO A 33 16.89 -0.69 3.58
N LYS A 34 17.09 0.26 4.50
CA LYS A 34 16.78 1.68 4.29
C LYS A 34 17.55 2.22 3.09
N ASN A 35 17.05 3.31 2.49
CA ASN A 35 17.66 3.99 1.33
C ASN A 35 17.71 3.16 0.03
N LYS A 36 17.17 1.94 0.04
CA LYS A 36 16.88 1.19 -1.16
C LYS A 36 15.44 1.40 -1.59
N VAL A 37 15.25 1.37 -2.90
CA VAL A 37 13.93 1.38 -3.51
C VAL A 37 13.31 0.00 -3.33
N ILE A 38 12.09 -0.04 -2.81
CA ILE A 38 11.21 -1.20 -2.92
C ILE A 38 10.50 -1.08 -4.27
N ASP A 39 10.89 -1.91 -5.23
CA ASP A 39 10.34 -1.86 -6.60
C ASP A 39 8.82 -2.10 -6.60
N ALA A 40 8.36 -3.14 -5.91
CA ALA A 40 6.94 -3.46 -5.78
C ALA A 40 6.59 -3.89 -4.36
N LEU A 41 5.58 -3.24 -3.78
CA LEU A 41 5.00 -3.57 -2.48
C LEU A 41 3.59 -4.11 -2.70
N PHE A 42 3.40 -5.41 -2.44
CA PHE A 42 2.08 -6.01 -2.49
C PHE A 42 1.47 -6.09 -1.09
N LEU A 43 0.33 -5.40 -0.88
CA LEU A 43 -0.38 -5.37 0.38
C LEU A 43 -1.70 -6.13 0.26
N ASP A 44 -1.84 -7.11 1.14
CA ASP A 44 -3.09 -7.76 1.49
C ASP A 44 -3.20 -7.73 3.02
N ILE A 45 -4.02 -6.81 3.50
CA ILE A 45 -4.07 -6.39 4.91
C ILE A 45 -5.49 -6.38 5.46
N GLU A 46 -6.41 -7.03 4.75
CA GLU A 46 -7.75 -7.40 5.20
C GLU A 46 -8.44 -6.35 6.09
N TYR A 47 -9.08 -5.37 5.44
CA TYR A 47 -9.83 -4.25 6.04
C TYR A 47 -9.01 -3.14 6.70
N ALA A 48 -7.67 -3.26 6.76
CA ALA A 48 -6.79 -2.24 7.31
C ALA A 48 -6.32 -1.20 6.27
N GLU A 49 -6.86 -1.18 5.05
CA GLU A 49 -6.27 -0.41 3.93
C GLU A 49 -6.36 1.09 4.15
N TYR A 50 -7.48 1.57 4.68
CA TYR A 50 -7.72 3.00 4.86
C TYR A 50 -6.82 3.65 5.91
N SER A 51 -6.43 2.90 6.95
CA SER A 51 -5.53 3.40 8.00
C SER A 51 -4.06 3.44 7.55
N MET A 52 -3.73 2.77 6.45
CA MET A 52 -2.38 2.69 5.89
C MET A 52 -2.09 3.79 4.86
N LEU A 53 -3.11 4.53 4.42
CA LEU A 53 -2.96 5.54 3.36
C LEU A 53 -1.98 6.67 3.72
N ASP A 54 -1.81 6.97 5.02
CA ASP A 54 -0.91 8.04 5.47
C ASP A 54 0.59 7.68 5.36
N TYR A 55 0.92 6.41 5.17
CA TYR A 55 2.29 5.97 4.91
C TYR A 55 2.79 6.42 3.54
N PHE A 56 1.87 6.59 2.59
CA PHE A 56 2.21 6.76 1.18
C PHE A 56 2.32 8.21 0.73
N TYR A 57 1.95 9.19 1.56
CA TYR A 57 2.10 10.61 1.19
C TYR A 57 3.56 11.01 0.95
N LEU A 58 3.75 12.12 0.24
CA LEU A 58 5.01 12.86 0.33
C LEU A 58 5.25 13.32 1.78
N ASP A 59 6.46 13.06 2.27
CA ASP A 59 6.85 13.21 3.68
C ASP A 59 5.97 12.37 4.63
N GLY A 60 5.40 11.28 4.11
CA GLY A 60 4.63 10.29 4.86
C GLY A 60 5.53 9.37 5.68
N LYS A 61 4.92 8.42 6.40
CA LYS A 61 5.67 7.54 7.32
C LYS A 61 6.77 6.72 6.63
N LEU A 62 6.56 6.29 5.38
CA LEU A 62 7.60 5.56 4.63
C LEU A 62 8.76 6.47 4.24
N ASP A 63 8.48 7.70 3.81
CA ASP A 63 9.53 8.67 3.48
C ASP A 63 10.36 9.03 4.71
N LEU A 64 9.69 9.30 5.84
CA LEU A 64 10.33 9.60 7.12
C LEU A 64 11.20 8.43 7.63
N ALA A 65 10.89 7.20 7.20
CA ALA A 65 11.64 6.00 7.49
C ALA A 65 12.66 5.62 6.40
N GLU A 66 12.90 6.50 5.42
CA GLU A 66 13.84 6.30 4.31
C GLU A 66 13.49 5.12 3.38
N TYR A 67 12.20 4.82 3.22
CA TYR A 67 11.67 3.83 2.27
C TYR A 67 10.99 4.50 1.08
N THR A 68 11.61 4.35 -0.10
CA THR A 68 10.98 4.72 -1.37
C THR A 68 10.27 3.50 -1.97
N ILE A 69 8.99 3.63 -2.28
CA ILE A 69 8.21 2.60 -2.97
C ILE A 69 7.96 3.03 -4.41
N CYS A 70 8.26 2.19 -5.41
CA CYS A 70 7.95 2.49 -6.81
C CYS A 70 6.53 2.10 -7.20
N GLN A 71 6.06 0.93 -6.80
CA GLN A 71 4.71 0.49 -7.06
C GLN A 71 4.13 -0.12 -5.78
N TRP A 72 2.87 0.19 -5.48
CA TRP A 72 2.12 -0.55 -4.47
C TRP A 72 0.69 -0.84 -4.91
N ASN A 73 0.11 -1.93 -4.40
CA ASN A 73 -1.31 -2.23 -4.59
C ASN A 73 -2.14 -1.89 -3.36
N GLY A 74 -3.38 -1.49 -3.59
CA GLY A 74 -4.43 -1.44 -2.58
C GLY A 74 -5.58 -2.36 -2.96
N GLU A 75 -6.06 -3.12 -1.98
CA GLU A 75 -7.26 -3.96 -2.03
C GLU A 75 -8.37 -3.29 -1.19
N PHE A 76 -9.06 -2.31 -1.75
CA PHE A 76 -10.02 -1.52 -0.98
C PHE A 76 -11.35 -2.25 -0.83
N HIS A 77 -11.58 -2.76 0.37
CA HIS A 77 -12.84 -3.35 0.83
C HIS A 77 -13.97 -2.33 0.92
N ALA A 78 -15.22 -2.78 1.11
CA ALA A 78 -16.39 -1.92 1.14
C ALA A 78 -16.29 -0.84 2.26
N PRO A 79 -16.18 0.46 1.92
CA PRO A 79 -15.94 1.50 2.91
C PRO A 79 -17.21 2.00 3.60
N ASP A 80 -17.07 2.37 4.88
CA ASP A 80 -18.02 3.28 5.54
C ASP A 80 -17.83 4.75 5.09
N GLU A 81 -18.70 5.66 5.55
CA GLU A 81 -18.63 7.08 5.17
C GLU A 81 -17.33 7.77 5.59
N ASN A 82 -16.74 7.39 6.73
CA ASN A 82 -15.48 7.95 7.19
C ASN A 82 -14.33 7.46 6.30
N GLN A 83 -14.31 6.18 5.96
CA GLN A 83 -13.31 5.58 5.06
C GLN A 83 -13.38 6.18 3.66
N LYS A 84 -14.60 6.44 3.14
CA LYS A 84 -14.77 7.21 1.89
C LYS A 84 -14.14 8.58 1.97
N ALA A 85 -14.35 9.31 3.07
CA ALA A 85 -13.76 10.63 3.27
C ALA A 85 -12.22 10.57 3.39
N VAL A 86 -11.68 9.57 4.09
CA VAL A 86 -10.24 9.32 4.21
C VAL A 86 -9.63 9.02 2.84
N PHE A 87 -10.23 8.13 2.07
CA PHE A 87 -9.77 7.81 0.72
C PHE A 87 -9.85 9.01 -0.22
N GLY A 88 -10.95 9.77 -0.18
CA GLY A 88 -11.10 10.99 -0.97
C GLY A 88 -10.05 12.06 -0.62
N LYS A 89 -9.70 12.20 0.67
CA LYS A 89 -8.62 13.09 1.13
C LYS A 89 -7.26 12.59 0.62
N PHE A 90 -7.03 11.28 0.69
CA PHE A 90 -5.82 10.65 0.19
C PHE A 90 -5.63 10.94 -1.30
N MET A 91 -6.63 10.64 -2.13
CA MET A 91 -6.61 10.88 -3.57
C MET A 91 -6.33 12.34 -3.93
N LYS A 92 -7.02 13.28 -3.27
CA LYS A 92 -6.78 14.72 -3.48
C LYS A 92 -5.35 15.12 -3.15
N ARG A 93 -4.79 14.57 -2.06
CA ARG A 93 -3.44 14.88 -1.60
C ARG A 93 -2.39 14.34 -2.57
N ILE A 94 -2.45 13.07 -2.96
CA ILE A 94 -1.44 12.49 -3.86
C ILE A 94 -1.44 13.11 -5.27
N VAL A 95 -2.60 13.60 -5.74
CA VAL A 95 -2.70 14.36 -7.00
C VAL A 95 -2.00 15.71 -6.87
N LYS A 96 -2.23 16.43 -5.76
CA LYS A 96 -1.56 17.71 -5.50
C LYS A 96 -0.04 17.54 -5.32
N GLU A 97 0.38 16.43 -4.73
CA GLU A 97 1.79 16.07 -4.56
C GLU A 97 2.43 15.54 -5.84
N GLU A 98 1.65 15.35 -6.92
CA GLU A 98 2.08 14.76 -8.20
C GLU A 98 2.84 13.43 -8.00
N ARG A 99 2.47 12.69 -6.94
CA ARG A 99 3.31 11.59 -6.44
C ARG A 99 3.04 10.27 -7.13
N TYR A 100 1.77 9.92 -7.32
CA TYR A 100 1.39 8.64 -7.91
C TYR A 100 0.46 8.79 -9.10
N LEU A 101 0.73 8.01 -10.14
CA LEU A 101 -0.28 7.64 -11.13
C LEU A 101 -1.10 6.48 -10.59
N LEU A 102 -2.43 6.64 -10.57
CA LEU A 102 -3.38 5.59 -10.22
C LEU A 102 -3.74 4.77 -11.46
N ILE A 103 -3.60 3.45 -11.34
CA ILE A 103 -4.04 2.47 -12.33
C ILE A 103 -5.12 1.60 -11.66
N ILE A 104 -6.37 1.76 -12.11
CA ILE A 104 -7.48 0.92 -11.65
C ILE A 104 -7.54 -0.32 -12.54
N LEU A 105 -7.39 -1.51 -11.96
CA LEU A 105 -7.39 -2.74 -12.75
C LEU A 105 -8.78 -3.39 -12.81
N VAL A 106 -9.39 -3.65 -11.66
CA VAL A 106 -10.59 -4.50 -11.61
C VAL A 106 -11.38 -4.32 -10.31
N TYR A 107 -12.69 -4.58 -10.39
CA TYR A 107 -13.58 -4.78 -9.25
C TYR A 107 -13.98 -6.25 -9.16
N MET A 108 -13.69 -6.92 -8.04
CA MET A 108 -14.00 -8.34 -7.82
C MET A 108 -14.66 -8.57 -6.44
N GLY A 109 -15.59 -7.69 -6.06
CA GLY A 109 -16.14 -7.61 -4.69
C GLY A 109 -15.48 -6.51 -3.85
N HIS A 110 -14.26 -6.15 -4.23
CA HIS A 110 -13.42 -5.06 -3.72
C HIS A 110 -12.63 -4.44 -4.87
N TRP A 111 -12.09 -3.24 -4.65
CA TRP A 111 -11.31 -2.54 -5.66
C TRP A 111 -9.84 -2.92 -5.57
N ARG A 112 -9.27 -3.43 -6.67
CA ARG A 112 -7.82 -3.64 -6.79
C ARG A 112 -7.21 -2.54 -7.64
N THR A 113 -6.38 -1.74 -7.00
CA THR A 113 -5.73 -0.58 -7.63
C THR A 113 -4.23 -0.63 -7.44
N TYR A 114 -3.50 -0.10 -8.40
CA TYR A 114 -2.06 0.09 -8.31
C TYR A 114 -1.70 1.57 -8.37
N PHE A 115 -0.69 1.95 -7.60
CA PHE A 115 -0.15 3.29 -7.56
C PHE A 115 1.31 3.23 -7.97
N VAL A 116 1.67 3.95 -9.03
CA VAL A 116 3.05 4.04 -9.54
C VAL A 116 3.63 5.38 -9.15
N ASN A 117 4.73 5.37 -8.38
CA ASN A 117 5.41 6.56 -7.93
C ASN A 117 6.12 7.22 -9.12
N VAL A 118 5.67 8.43 -9.46
CA VAL A 118 6.22 9.23 -10.55
C VAL A 118 7.01 10.44 -10.07
N ALA A 119 6.98 10.72 -8.77
CA ALA A 119 7.82 11.76 -8.16
C ALA A 119 9.28 11.32 -7.99
N ASP A 120 9.55 10.03 -7.77
CA ASP A 120 10.92 9.51 -7.73
C ASP A 120 11.41 9.15 -9.13
N GLN A 121 12.51 9.78 -9.58
CA GLN A 121 13.07 9.58 -10.92
C GLN A 121 13.43 8.12 -11.22
N ARG A 122 13.89 7.36 -10.22
CA ARG A 122 14.25 5.94 -10.39
C ARG A 122 13.00 5.11 -10.71
N CYS A 123 11.88 5.45 -10.08
CA CYS A 123 10.59 4.80 -10.32
C CYS A 123 9.99 5.22 -11.67
N PHE A 124 10.04 6.51 -11.99
CA PHE A 124 9.61 7.03 -13.29
C PHE A 124 10.36 6.37 -14.46
N ASP A 125 11.70 6.31 -14.37
CA ASP A 125 12.53 5.68 -15.39
C ASP A 125 12.19 4.19 -15.56
N ARG A 126 11.87 3.49 -14.46
CA ARG A 126 11.51 2.07 -14.49
C ARG A 126 10.16 1.80 -15.11
N TYR A 127 9.13 2.54 -14.72
CA TYR A 127 7.73 2.18 -15.01
C TYR A 127 7.05 3.06 -16.06
N VAL A 128 7.54 4.27 -16.31
CA VAL A 128 6.82 5.28 -17.10
C VAL A 128 7.59 5.71 -18.35
N LYS A 129 8.88 6.00 -18.22
CA LYS A 129 9.70 6.49 -19.33
C LYS A 129 9.61 5.58 -20.56
N GLY A 130 9.25 6.18 -21.70
CA GLY A 130 9.11 5.47 -22.98
C GLY A 130 7.87 4.57 -23.09
N ARG A 131 6.91 4.65 -22.16
CA ARG A 131 5.67 3.86 -22.14
C ARG A 131 4.39 4.70 -22.17
N ILE A 132 4.54 6.01 -22.07
CA ILE A 132 3.50 7.03 -22.29
C ILE A 132 3.99 8.06 -23.30
#